data_AF-A0A1Z1F822-F1
#
_entry.id   AF-A0A1Z1F822-F1
#
_cell.length_a   1.000
_cell.length_b   1.000
_cell.length_c   1.000
_cell.angle_alpha   90.00
_cell.angle_beta   90.00
_cell.angle_gamma   90.00
#
_symmetry.space_group_name_H-M   'P 1'
#
loop_
_entity.id
_entity.type
_entity.pdbx_description
1 polymer ?
#
loop_
_entity_poly.entity_id
_entity_poly.type
_entity_poly.pdbx_seq_one_letter_code
_entity_poly.pdbx_strand_id
1 'polypeptide(L)'
;MSSAEAEFGRPEPYRSTPIFDESSLPAALRERHDTKPGVWGLIRVLEGRLKLTILEPLGETVLEPGKPGIVLPGQPHYVTLLGPMKMQVDFYKEPPPTGR
;
A
#
# COMPACT_ATOMS: atom_id res chain seq x y z
N MET A 1 7.12 -10.41 -35.53
CA MET A 1 8.29 -9.53 -35.37
C MET A 1 7.98 -8.64 -34.18
N SER A 2 8.18 -9.15 -32.97
CA SER A 2 9.37 -8.85 -32.15
C SER A 2 9.58 -7.34 -32.03
N SER A 3 8.89 -6.76 -31.05
CA SER A 3 9.50 -5.70 -30.25
C SER A 3 9.46 -6.21 -28.83
N ALA A 4 10.59 -6.77 -28.41
CA ALA A 4 10.91 -6.86 -27.00
C ALA A 4 10.74 -5.45 -26.42
N GLU A 5 9.63 -5.23 -25.71
CA GLU A 5 9.62 -4.22 -24.67
C GLU A 5 10.77 -4.62 -23.76
N ALA A 6 11.85 -3.85 -23.80
CA ALA A 6 12.96 -4.05 -22.90
C ALA A 6 12.38 -4.23 -21.49
N GLU A 7 12.67 -5.37 -20.86
CA GLU A 7 12.47 -5.60 -19.44
C GLU A 7 13.40 -4.65 -18.66
N PHE A 8 13.15 -3.35 -18.76
CA PHE A 8 13.50 -2.43 -17.70
C PHE A 8 12.70 -2.94 -16.50
N GLY A 9 13.41 -3.56 -15.56
CA GLY A 9 12.81 -4.30 -14.45
C GLY A 9 11.67 -3.50 -13.83
N ARG A 10 10.50 -4.13 -13.67
CA ARG A 10 9.40 -3.50 -12.94
C ARG A 10 9.94 -3.08 -11.56
N PRO A 11 9.56 -1.90 -11.05
CA PRO A 11 9.97 -1.49 -9.72
C PRO A 11 9.65 -2.60 -8.72
N GLU A 12 10.66 -3.04 -7.97
CA GLU A 12 10.55 -4.06 -6.93
C GLU A 12 10.56 -3.39 -5.55
N PRO A 13 9.82 -3.94 -4.57
CA PRO A 13 9.84 -3.39 -3.23
C PRO A 13 11.22 -3.61 -2.61
N TYR A 14 11.82 -2.57 -2.04
CA TYR A 14 13.08 -2.73 -1.30
C TYR A 14 12.85 -3.33 0.10
N ARG A 15 11.60 -3.29 0.57
CA ARG A 15 11.16 -3.86 1.84
C ARG A 15 9.67 -4.14 1.82
N SER A 16 9.28 -5.23 2.48
CA SER A 16 7.89 -5.53 2.82
C SER A 16 7.72 -5.67 4.34
N THR A 17 6.54 -5.41 4.86
CA THR A 17 6.17 -5.79 6.24
C THR A 17 5.91 -7.30 6.31
N PRO A 18 5.85 -7.88 7.52
CA PRO A 18 5.08 -9.09 7.74
C PRO A 18 3.62 -8.90 7.28
N ILE A 19 2.91 -10.01 7.10
CA ILE A 19 1.46 -9.97 6.93
C ILE A 19 0.84 -9.63 8.29
N PHE A 20 -0.03 -8.64 8.31
CA PHE A 20 -0.84 -8.28 9.46
C PHE A 20 -2.27 -8.75 9.27
N ASP A 21 -2.88 -9.20 10.37
CA ASP A 21 -4.31 -9.43 10.50
C ASP A 21 -4.96 -8.38 11.43
N GLU A 22 -6.26 -8.53 11.72
CA GLU A 22 -6.98 -7.61 12.60
C GLU A 22 -6.42 -7.53 14.03
N SER A 23 -5.69 -8.56 14.47
CA SER A 23 -5.14 -8.66 15.82
C SER A 23 -3.70 -8.18 15.92
N SER A 24 -2.95 -8.29 14.82
CA SER A 24 -1.52 -7.99 14.73
C SER A 24 -1.21 -6.66 14.05
N LEU A 25 -2.20 -6.00 13.43
CA LEU A 25 -2.01 -4.68 12.82
C LEU A 25 -1.57 -3.63 13.87
N PRO A 26 -0.36 -3.07 13.75
CA PRO A 26 0.14 -2.09 14.72
C PRO A 26 -0.78 -0.87 14.84
N ALA A 27 -0.98 -0.38 16.06
CA ALA A 27 -1.78 0.81 16.33
C ALA A 27 -1.31 2.02 15.52
N ALA A 28 0.00 2.19 15.34
CA ALA A 28 0.59 3.27 14.56
C ALA A 28 0.09 3.33 13.10
N LEU A 29 -0.26 2.19 12.47
CA LEU A 29 -0.80 2.19 11.11
C LEU A 29 -2.29 2.60 11.08
N ARG A 30 -2.97 2.52 12.23
CA ARG A 30 -4.37 2.93 12.41
C ARG A 30 -4.52 4.40 12.81
N GLU A 31 -3.39 5.07 13.08
CA GLU A 31 -3.30 6.49 13.42
C GLU A 31 -2.64 7.28 12.28
N ARG A 32 -2.74 8.61 12.31
CA ARG A 32 -2.11 9.48 11.30
C ARG A 32 -0.60 9.23 11.27
N HIS A 33 -0.11 8.83 10.10
CA HIS A 33 1.32 8.69 9.83
C HIS A 33 1.60 8.96 8.35
N ASP A 34 2.89 8.92 7.98
CA ASP A 34 3.35 9.07 6.61
C ASP A 34 4.58 8.19 6.37
N THR A 35 4.91 8.01 5.09
CA THR A 35 6.17 7.41 4.68
C THR A 35 7.27 8.48 4.64
N LYS A 36 8.53 8.05 4.78
CA LYS A 36 9.68 8.94 4.60
C LYS A 36 9.65 9.62 3.21
N PRO A 37 10.27 10.81 3.07
CA PRO A 37 10.47 11.43 1.76
C PRO A 37 11.11 10.46 0.75
N GLY A 38 10.59 10.45 -0.48
CA GLY A 38 10.99 9.53 -1.55
C GLY A 38 10.63 8.06 -1.32
N VAL A 39 9.71 7.72 -0.40
CA VAL A 39 9.23 6.34 -0.19
C VAL A 39 7.75 6.23 -0.51
N TRP A 40 7.42 5.40 -1.49
CA TRP A 40 6.04 5.02 -1.80
C TRP A 40 5.63 3.84 -0.93
N GLY A 41 4.36 3.84 -0.49
CA GLY A 41 3.73 2.70 0.15
C GLY A 41 2.72 2.04 -0.78
N LEU A 42 2.78 0.72 -0.95
CA LEU A 42 1.74 -0.07 -1.60
C LEU A 42 1.10 -0.98 -0.56
N ILE A 43 -0.14 -0.68 -0.19
CA ILE A 43 -0.94 -1.46 0.75
C ILE A 43 -1.71 -2.52 -0.03
N ARG A 44 -1.34 -3.79 0.13
CA ARG A 44 -2.06 -4.93 -0.44
C ARG A 44 -2.92 -5.59 0.61
N VAL A 45 -4.19 -5.80 0.28
CA VAL A 45 -5.07 -6.70 1.02
C VAL A 45 -5.01 -8.08 0.37
N LEU A 46 -4.76 -9.10 1.18
CA LEU A 46 -4.70 -10.51 0.76
C LEU A 46 -6.03 -11.21 1.02
N GLU A 47 -6.70 -10.86 2.13
CA GLU A 47 -8.02 -11.37 2.53
C GLU A 47 -8.82 -10.26 3.21
N GLY A 48 -10.15 -10.29 3.11
CA GLY A 48 -11.02 -9.31 3.75
C GLY A 48 -10.93 -7.92 3.12
N ARG A 49 -11.08 -6.87 3.93
CA ARG A 49 -11.02 -5.47 3.48
C ARG A 49 -10.70 -4.50 4.61
N LEU A 50 -10.14 -3.36 4.24
CA LEU A 50 -9.91 -2.22 5.13
C LEU A 50 -10.17 -0.92 4.40
N LYS A 51 -10.33 0.19 5.15
CA LYS A 51 -10.41 1.53 4.57
C LYS A 51 -9.07 2.22 4.70
N LEU A 52 -8.55 2.76 3.60
CA LEU A 52 -7.47 3.74 3.59
C LEU A 52 -8.09 5.14 3.59
N THR A 53 -7.66 5.99 4.51
CA THR A 53 -7.98 7.42 4.51
C THR A 53 -6.69 8.21 4.27
N ILE A 54 -6.64 8.94 3.16
CA ILE A 54 -5.63 9.95 2.84
C ILE A 54 -6.13 11.30 3.34
N LEU A 55 -5.30 12.05 4.04
CA LEU A 55 -5.73 13.31 4.66
C LEU A 55 -5.53 14.51 3.74
N GLU A 56 -4.51 14.48 2.88
CA GLU A 56 -4.07 15.62 2.09
C GLU A 56 -3.65 15.17 0.66
N PRO A 57 -4.46 15.45 -0.38
CA PRO A 57 -5.86 15.86 -0.31
C PRO A 57 -6.75 14.78 0.33
N LEU A 58 -7.84 15.19 0.98
CA LEU A 58 -8.74 14.26 1.67
C LEU A 58 -9.37 13.28 0.68
N GLY A 59 -9.22 11.99 0.95
CA GLY A 59 -9.79 10.91 0.15
C GLY A 59 -9.90 9.62 0.94
N GLU A 60 -10.92 8.82 0.65
CA GLU A 60 -11.12 7.52 1.26
C GLU A 60 -11.27 6.45 0.19
N THR A 61 -10.70 5.26 0.43
CA THR A 61 -10.84 4.13 -0.48
C THR A 61 -10.88 2.83 0.33
N VAL A 62 -11.86 1.97 0.02
CA VAL A 62 -11.86 0.59 0.51
C VAL A 62 -10.90 -0.24 -0.33
N LEU A 63 -9.95 -0.85 0.35
CA LEU A 63 -8.98 -1.79 -0.20
C LEU A 63 -9.48 -3.22 0.03
N GLU A 64 -9.28 -4.06 -0.99
CA GLU A 64 -9.67 -5.48 -1.02
C GLU A 64 -8.70 -6.24 -1.96
N PRO A 65 -8.71 -7.58 -1.98
CA PRO A 65 -7.83 -8.35 -2.86
C PRO A 65 -7.94 -7.91 -4.32
N GLY A 66 -6.78 -7.65 -4.95
CA GLY A 66 -6.70 -7.11 -6.31
C GLY A 66 -6.91 -5.60 -6.44
N LYS A 67 -7.22 -4.89 -5.35
CA LYS A 67 -7.42 -3.43 -5.32
C LYS A 67 -6.51 -2.78 -4.25
N PRO A 68 -5.20 -2.69 -4.52
CA PRO A 68 -4.26 -2.13 -3.57
C PRO A 68 -4.42 -0.62 -3.41
N GLY A 69 -4.00 -0.11 -2.26
CA GLY A 69 -3.90 1.33 -1.98
C GLY A 69 -2.48 1.81 -2.19
N ILE A 70 -2.30 2.96 -2.85
CA ILE A 70 -1.00 3.59 -3.01
C ILE A 70 -0.94 4.84 -2.15
N VAL A 71 0.16 4.99 -1.45
CA VAL A 71 0.49 6.17 -0.66
C VAL A 71 1.72 6.81 -1.29
N LEU A 72 1.60 8.10 -1.63
CA LEU A 72 2.70 8.88 -2.16
C LEU A 72 3.73 9.21 -1.06
N PRO A 73 4.98 9.54 -1.41
CA PRO A 73 5.98 9.94 -0.43
C PRO A 73 5.52 11.10 0.46
N GLY A 74 5.60 10.92 1.77
CA GLY A 74 5.20 11.94 2.75
C GLY A 74 3.70 12.21 2.83
N GLN A 75 2.87 11.43 2.15
CA GLN A 75 1.43 11.63 2.13
C GLN A 75 0.78 11.15 3.45
N PRO A 76 0.16 12.04 4.24
CA PRO A 76 -0.42 11.66 5.52
C PRO A 76 -1.67 10.80 5.32
N HIS A 77 -1.72 9.65 6.00
CA HIS A 77 -2.80 8.68 5.88
C HIS A 77 -2.92 7.80 7.14
N TYR A 78 -3.96 6.97 7.16
CA TYR A 78 -4.12 5.88 8.12
C TYR A 78 -5.07 4.81 7.57
N VAL A 79 -5.10 3.63 8.18
CA VAL A 79 -6.07 2.58 7.84
C VAL A 79 -7.08 2.31 8.96
N THR A 80 -8.32 2.01 8.58
CA THR A 80 -9.39 1.57 9.49
C THR A 80 -9.81 0.15 9.14
N LEU A 81 -9.82 -0.73 10.14
CA LEU A 81 -10.34 -2.09 9.99
C LEU A 81 -11.84 -2.05 9.68
N LEU A 82 -12.29 -2.84 8.71
CA LEU A 82 -13.71 -3.01 8.39
C LEU A 82 -14.24 -4.43 8.73
N GLY A 83 -13.41 -5.23 9.40
CA GLY A 83 -13.64 -6.64 9.72
C GLY A 83 -12.32 -7.41 9.73
N PRO A 84 -12.37 -8.74 9.86
CA PRO A 84 -11.21 -9.61 9.67
C PRO A 84 -10.56 -9.37 8.31
N MET A 85 -9.24 -9.30 8.28
CA MET A 85 -8.49 -9.03 7.05
C MET A 85 -7.06 -9.54 7.15
N LYS A 86 -6.38 -9.66 6.03
CA LYS A 86 -4.92 -9.80 5.97
C LYS A 86 -4.36 -8.75 5.03
N MET A 87 -3.31 -8.04 5.44
CA MET A 87 -2.65 -7.05 4.61
C MET A 87 -1.12 -7.14 4.72
N GLN A 88 -0.45 -6.61 3.70
CA GLN A 88 0.98 -6.39 3.69
C GLN A 88 1.26 -5.01 3.08
N VAL A 89 2.27 -4.31 3.59
CA VAL A 89 2.74 -3.04 3.01
C VAL A 89 4.09 -3.26 2.38
N ASP A 90 4.21 -2.86 1.13
CA ASP A 90 5.47 -2.80 0.40
C ASP A 90 5.96 -1.36 0.27
N PHE A 91 7.27 -1.20 0.36
CA PHE A 91 7.93 0.09 0.25
C PHE A 91 8.83 0.13 -0.97
N TYR A 92 8.66 1.18 -1.78
CA TYR A 92 9.39 1.39 -3.03
C TYR A 92 10.17 2.71 -2.98
N LYS A 93 11.23 2.80 -3.80
CA LYS A 93 12.01 4.03 -4.02
C LYS A 93 11.57 4.83 -5.24
N GLU A 94 10.61 4.29 -5.97
CA GLU A 94 9.97 4.85 -7.15
C GLU A 94 8.50 4.39 -7.16
N PRO A 95 7.64 4.92 -8.04
CA PRO A 95 6.23 4.52 -8.08
C PRO A 95 6.08 2.99 -8.23
N PRO A 96 5.25 2.32 -7.41
CA PRO A 96 5.04 0.89 -7.51
C PRO A 96 4.40 0.53 -8.86
N PRO A 97 4.59 -0.71 -9.35
CA PRO A 97 3.93 -1.15 -10.57
C PRO A 97 2.42 -1.24 -10.34
N THR A 98 1.68 -0.31 -10.95
CA THR A 98 0.21 -0.30 -10.93
C THR A 98 -0.30 -0.85 -12.25
N GLY A 99 -0.09 -2.14 -12.48
CA GLY A 99 -0.53 -2.85 -13.68
C GLY A 99 -1.47 -3.99 -13.31
N ARG A 100 -2.62 -4.02 -13.98
CA ARG A 100 -3.73 -5.00 -13.89
C ARG A 100 -3.29 -6.46 -13.79
#